data_AF-A0A453L9K3-F1
#
_entry.id   AF-A0A453L9K3-F1
#
_cell.length_a   1.000
_cell.length_b   1.000
_cell.length_c   1.000
_cell.angle_alpha   90.00
_cell.angle_beta   90.00
_cell.angle_gamma   90.00
#
_symmetry.space_group_name_H-M   'P 1'
#
loop_
_entity.id
_entity.type
_entity.pdbx_description
1 polymer ?
#
loop_
_entity_poly.entity_id
_entity_poly.type
_entity_poly.pdbx_seq_one_letter_code
_entity_poly.pdbx_strand_id
1 'polypeptide(L)'
;MLAGNPEYRDLPSFLFGQSMGGAVALKIHFKQPKDWNGAILVAPMCKISDDVVPAWPVQQVLIFMAKLLPKEKLVPQKDLAELAFREKEKQEQCSYNVIAYKDKPRLRTALEMLRTTQEIESRLQEVSLPIIILHGEADLVTDPGVSKDLYEKAKTSDKTLRLYKDGYHAILEGEPDEGIFKVLDDIISWLDQHSAKEIPSS
;
A
#
# COMPACT_ATOMS: atom_id res chain seq x y z
N MET A 1 -5.67 -20.81 0.10
CA MET A 1 -4.50 -20.38 -0.70
C MET A 1 -4.59 -21.06 -2.06
N LEU A 2 -4.41 -20.32 -3.16
CA LEU A 2 -4.48 -20.84 -4.53
C LEU A 2 -3.49 -22.01 -4.76
N ALA A 3 -2.39 -22.05 -4.02
CA ALA A 3 -1.41 -23.15 -4.00
C ALA A 3 -1.96 -24.54 -3.58
N GLY A 4 -3.18 -24.61 -3.04
CA GLY A 4 -3.85 -25.88 -2.71
C GLY A 4 -4.61 -26.52 -3.88
N ASN A 5 -4.83 -25.79 -4.98
CA ASN A 5 -5.48 -26.32 -6.17
C ASN A 5 -4.40 -26.73 -7.19
N PRO A 6 -4.31 -28.02 -7.58
CA PRO A 6 -3.32 -28.51 -8.55
C PRO A 6 -3.28 -27.74 -9.86
N GLU A 7 -4.42 -27.19 -10.32
CA GLU A 7 -4.53 -26.48 -11.59
C GLU A 7 -3.76 -25.14 -11.62
N TYR A 8 -3.50 -24.53 -10.47
CA TYR A 8 -2.87 -23.20 -10.38
C TYR A 8 -1.45 -23.25 -9.81
N ARG A 9 -0.93 -24.45 -9.53
CA ARG A 9 0.37 -24.63 -8.86
C ARG A 9 1.55 -24.12 -9.68
N ASP A 10 1.44 -24.20 -11.00
CA ASP A 10 2.52 -23.85 -11.94
C ASP A 10 2.29 -22.49 -12.63
N LEU A 11 1.31 -21.71 -12.15
CA LEU A 11 1.05 -20.36 -12.63
C LEU A 11 1.82 -19.34 -11.78
N PRO A 12 2.35 -18.26 -12.39
CA PRO A 12 2.94 -17.19 -11.62
C PRO A 12 1.87 -16.54 -10.73
N SER A 13 2.26 -16.20 -9.50
CA SER A 13 1.39 -15.60 -8.49
C SER A 13 1.96 -14.29 -7.99
N PHE A 14 1.09 -13.29 -7.86
CA PHE A 14 1.48 -11.92 -7.52
C PHE A 14 0.68 -11.41 -6.33
N LEU A 15 1.32 -10.54 -5.56
CA LEU A 15 0.64 -9.76 -4.54
C LEU A 15 0.19 -8.43 -5.13
N PHE A 16 -1.01 -7.99 -4.82
CA PHE A 16 -1.49 -6.66 -5.14
C PHE A 16 -1.97 -5.99 -3.85
N GLY A 17 -1.52 -4.76 -3.61
CA GLY A 17 -1.89 -4.04 -2.40
C GLY A 17 -1.88 -2.53 -2.60
N GLN A 18 -3.03 -1.90 -2.33
CA GLN A 18 -3.16 -0.44 -2.28
C GLN A 18 -3.19 0.04 -0.82
N SER A 19 -2.47 1.12 -0.51
CA SER A 19 -2.46 1.74 0.83
C SER A 19 -2.10 0.72 1.93
N MET A 20 -2.94 0.54 2.95
CA MET A 20 -2.81 -0.51 3.96
C MET A 20 -2.69 -1.92 3.35
N GLY A 21 -3.33 -2.18 2.21
CA GLY A 21 -3.16 -3.43 1.47
C GLY A 21 -1.73 -3.68 1.01
N GLY A 22 -0.97 -2.62 0.70
CA GLY A 22 0.46 -2.71 0.41
C GLY A 22 1.27 -3.15 1.64
N ALA A 23 0.91 -2.68 2.83
CA ALA A 23 1.49 -3.15 4.08
C ALA A 23 1.24 -4.65 4.31
N VAL A 24 0.01 -5.09 4.02
CA VAL A 24 -0.37 -6.51 4.10
C VAL A 24 0.45 -7.33 3.10
N ALA A 25 0.59 -6.89 1.85
CA ALA A 25 1.40 -7.56 0.83
C ALA A 25 2.87 -7.69 1.28
N LEU A 26 3.48 -6.63 1.81
CA LEU A 26 4.85 -6.67 2.32
C LEU A 26 4.98 -7.65 3.50
N LYS A 27 4.03 -7.67 4.44
CA LYS A 27 4.04 -8.64 5.55
C LYS A 27 3.84 -10.08 5.09
N ILE A 28 3.06 -10.31 4.03
CA ILE A 28 2.94 -11.63 3.41
C ILE A 28 4.29 -12.05 2.83
N HIS A 29 4.94 -11.19 2.03
CA HIS A 29 6.29 -11.44 1.51
C HIS A 29 7.29 -11.77 2.62
N PHE A 30 7.31 -11.00 3.71
CA PHE A 30 8.21 -11.28 4.84
C PHE A 30 7.98 -12.64 5.51
N LYS A 31 6.77 -13.20 5.44
CA LYS A 31 6.47 -14.55 5.93
C LYS A 31 6.71 -15.63 4.88
N GLN A 32 6.67 -15.26 3.61
CA GLN A 32 6.71 -16.14 2.44
C GLN A 32 7.69 -15.58 1.39
N PRO A 33 8.98 -15.42 1.72
CA PRO A 33 9.90 -14.60 0.92
C PRO A 33 10.25 -15.17 -0.46
N LYS A 34 9.80 -16.39 -0.75
CA LYS A 34 10.08 -17.12 -1.99
C LYS A 34 8.81 -17.64 -2.69
N ASP A 35 7.62 -17.38 -2.15
CA ASP A 35 6.38 -18.01 -2.64
C ASP A 35 5.67 -17.14 -3.70
N TRP A 36 6.16 -15.93 -3.96
CA TRP A 36 5.53 -14.94 -4.83
C TRP A 36 6.47 -14.51 -5.96
N ASN A 37 5.93 -14.39 -7.17
CA ASN A 37 6.67 -13.96 -8.37
C ASN A 37 6.84 -12.44 -8.44
N GLY A 38 6.07 -11.69 -7.65
CA GLY A 38 6.32 -10.28 -7.41
C GLY A 38 5.14 -9.57 -6.75
N ALA A 39 5.25 -8.25 -6.56
CA ALA A 39 4.21 -7.43 -5.96
C ALA A 39 3.96 -6.11 -6.69
N ILE A 40 2.68 -5.78 -6.83
CA ILE A 40 2.17 -4.47 -7.26
C ILE A 40 1.73 -3.70 -6.02
N LEU A 41 2.40 -2.58 -5.75
CA LEU A 41 2.20 -1.76 -4.57
C LEU A 41 1.75 -0.36 -4.98
N VAL A 42 0.51 0.00 -4.62
CA VAL A 42 -0.13 1.26 -5.02
C VAL A 42 -0.27 2.15 -3.79
N ALA A 43 0.39 3.30 -3.78
CA ALA A 43 0.50 4.21 -2.63
C ALA A 43 0.69 3.46 -1.28
N PRO A 44 1.67 2.55 -1.16
CA PRO A 44 1.73 1.58 -0.06
C PRO A 44 2.03 2.22 1.30
N MET A 45 1.33 1.78 2.33
CA MET A 45 1.61 2.17 3.73
C MET A 45 2.83 1.40 4.27
N CYS A 46 4.05 1.86 3.95
CA CYS A 46 5.29 1.19 4.36
C CYS A 46 6.23 2.00 5.25
N LYS A 47 5.99 3.30 5.41
CA LYS A 47 6.66 4.18 6.38
C LYS A 47 5.66 5.25 6.86
N ILE A 48 5.91 5.82 8.03
CA ILE A 48 5.16 6.97 8.51
C ILE A 48 5.98 8.20 8.16
N SER A 49 5.41 9.15 7.42
CA SER A 49 6.12 10.39 7.13
C SER A 49 6.40 11.14 8.42
N ASP A 50 7.60 11.71 8.53
CA ASP A 50 8.06 12.42 9.72
C ASP A 50 7.11 13.58 10.09
N ASP A 51 6.43 14.16 9.10
CA ASP A 51 5.46 15.25 9.27
C ASP A 51 4.12 14.80 9.86
N VAL A 52 3.81 13.50 9.83
CA VAL A 52 2.57 12.93 10.38
C VAL A 52 2.80 12.08 11.64
N VAL A 53 4.06 11.80 12.00
CA VAL A 53 4.42 11.14 13.24
C VAL A 53 4.09 12.06 14.43
N PRO A 54 3.16 11.69 15.34
CA PRO A 54 2.92 12.48 16.54
C PRO A 54 4.20 12.52 17.40
N ALA A 55 4.46 13.64 18.07
CA ALA A 55 5.59 13.74 18.99
C ALA A 55 5.61 12.56 19.98
N TRP A 56 6.80 12.07 20.35
CA TRP A 56 6.96 10.88 21.19
C TRP A 56 6.06 10.84 22.44
N PRO A 57 5.90 11.94 23.22
CA PRO A 57 4.99 11.95 24.37
C PRO A 57 3.52 11.68 23.99
N VAL A 58 3.07 12.22 22.85
CA VAL A 58 1.71 12.00 22.32
C VAL A 58 1.52 10.54 21.94
N GLN A 59 2.53 9.91 21.34
CA GLN A 59 2.48 8.47 21.04
C GLN A 59 2.31 7.64 22.32
N GLN A 60 3.03 7.96 23.39
CA GLN A 60 2.91 7.21 24.66
C GLN A 60 1.51 7.35 25.27
N VAL A 61 0.92 8.55 25.21
CA VAL A 61 -0.47 8.79 25.64
C VAL A 61 -1.46 7.98 24.77
N LEU A 62 -1.30 7.99 23.45
CA LEU A 62 -2.14 7.21 22.53
C LEU A 62 -2.01 5.70 22.79
N ILE A 63 -0.79 5.20 23.05
CA ILE A 63 -0.54 3.80 23.42
C ILE A 63 -1.25 3.44 24.72
N PHE A 64 -1.17 4.30 25.74
CA PHE A 64 -1.84 4.09 27.02
C PHE A 64 -3.36 4.07 26.86
N MET A 65 -3.91 5.07 26.15
CA MET A 65 -5.34 5.15 25.85
C MET A 65 -5.83 3.96 25.04
N ALA A 66 -5.06 3.47 24.06
CA ALA A 66 -5.40 2.28 23.29
C ALA A 66 -5.39 0.98 24.11
N LYS A 67 -4.71 0.94 25.27
CA LYS A 67 -4.78 -0.20 26.22
C LYS A 67 -6.03 -0.13 27.09
N LEU A 68 -6.40 1.06 27.57
CA LEU A 68 -7.57 1.24 28.44
C LEU A 68 -8.89 1.25 27.67
N LEU A 69 -8.89 1.89 26.51
CA LEU A 69 -10.07 2.19 25.71
C LEU A 69 -9.88 1.73 24.25
N PRO A 70 -9.57 0.45 23.99
CA PRO A 70 -9.15 -0.05 22.68
C PRO A 70 -10.21 0.14 21.58
N LYS A 71 -11.49 0.21 21.96
CA LYS A 71 -12.63 0.30 21.05
C LYS A 71 -13.08 1.74 20.78
N GLU A 72 -12.56 2.71 21.53
CA GLU A 72 -12.96 4.11 21.40
C GLU A 72 -12.45 4.72 20.10
N LYS A 73 -13.27 5.57 19.49
CA LYS A 73 -13.09 6.17 18.16
C LYS A 73 -12.50 7.58 18.27
N LEU A 74 -11.43 7.71 19.04
CA LEU A 74 -10.85 9.00 19.46
C LEU A 74 -9.63 9.44 18.63
N VAL A 75 -9.36 8.77 17.51
CA VAL A 75 -8.27 9.16 16.62
C VAL A 75 -8.63 10.50 15.95
N PRO A 76 -7.77 11.54 16.04
CA PRO A 76 -7.98 12.80 15.34
C PRO A 76 -8.05 12.55 13.84
N GLN A 77 -9.06 13.11 13.17
CA GLN A 77 -9.27 12.96 11.74
C GLN A 77 -8.91 14.28 11.05
N LYS A 78 -7.90 14.27 10.18
CA LYS A 78 -8.00 15.02 8.92
C LYS A 78 -8.90 14.17 8.03
N ASP A 79 -9.79 14.77 7.24
CA ASP A 79 -10.66 13.97 6.37
C ASP A 79 -9.82 13.36 5.24
N LEU A 80 -9.16 12.24 5.53
CA LEU A 80 -8.26 11.55 4.60
C LEU A 80 -9.02 11.10 3.36
N ALA A 81 -10.34 10.92 3.44
CA ALA A 81 -11.17 10.63 2.28
C ALA A 81 -11.28 11.84 1.34
N GLU A 82 -11.37 13.07 1.85
CA GLU A 82 -11.31 14.29 1.02
C GLU A 82 -9.92 14.49 0.41
N LEU A 83 -8.86 14.09 1.11
CA LEU A 83 -7.48 14.24 0.65
C LEU A 83 -7.03 13.12 -0.29
N ALA A 84 -7.76 12.00 -0.35
CA ALA A 84 -7.37 10.84 -1.15
C ALA A 84 -7.75 10.95 -2.63
N PHE A 85 -8.79 11.74 -2.95
CA PHE A 85 -9.37 11.83 -4.28
C PHE A 85 -9.10 13.20 -4.90
N ARG A 86 -8.75 13.21 -6.18
CA ARG A 86 -8.63 14.44 -6.96
C ARG A 86 -9.97 14.83 -7.59
N GLU A 87 -10.69 13.84 -8.14
CA GLU A 87 -12.01 14.02 -8.73
C GLU A 87 -13.10 13.91 -7.67
N LYS A 88 -13.78 15.04 -7.42
CA LYS A 88 -14.84 15.12 -6.40
C LYS A 88 -16.01 14.19 -6.69
N GLU A 89 -16.38 13.99 -7.94
CA GLU A 89 -17.47 13.08 -8.31
C GLU A 89 -17.16 11.64 -7.87
N LYS A 90 -15.91 11.18 -8.08
CA LYS A 90 -15.47 9.83 -7.70
C LYS A 90 -15.39 9.68 -6.17
N GLN A 91 -15.02 10.76 -5.48
CA GLN A 91 -15.08 10.82 -4.02
C GLN A 91 -16.53 10.65 -3.52
N GLU A 92 -17.48 11.39 -4.11
CA GLU A 92 -18.91 11.27 -3.77
C GLU A 92 -19.43 9.85 -4.05
N GLN A 93 -19.01 9.24 -5.15
CA GLN A 93 -19.31 7.83 -5.46
C GLN A 93 -18.84 6.87 -4.35
N CYS A 94 -17.62 7.07 -3.83
CA CYS A 94 -17.08 6.27 -2.73
C CYS A 94 -17.95 6.33 -1.47
N SER A 95 -18.58 7.48 -1.19
CA SER A 95 -19.45 7.67 -0.03
C SER A 95 -20.72 6.78 -0.06
N TYR A 96 -21.15 6.35 -1.25
CA TYR A 96 -22.29 5.44 -1.42
C TYR A 96 -21.95 3.96 -1.17
N ASN A 97 -20.67 3.62 -0.96
CA ASN A 97 -20.27 2.26 -0.65
C ASN A 97 -20.85 1.79 0.69
N VAL A 98 -21.80 0.85 0.64
CA VAL A 98 -22.53 0.35 1.82
C VAL A 98 -21.72 -0.61 2.69
N ILE A 99 -20.67 -1.21 2.14
CA ILE A 99 -19.79 -2.12 2.89
C ILE A 99 -18.57 -1.40 3.48
N ALA A 100 -18.36 -0.12 3.12
CA ALA A 100 -17.26 0.67 3.67
C ALA A 100 -17.52 1.02 5.14
N TYR A 101 -16.47 0.90 5.96
CA TYR A 101 -16.50 1.38 7.34
C TYR A 101 -16.37 2.90 7.37
N LYS A 102 -17.41 3.61 7.83
CA LYS A 102 -17.51 5.09 7.79
C LYS A 102 -17.14 5.79 9.10
N ASP A 103 -16.89 5.01 10.14
CA ASP A 103 -16.54 5.52 11.45
C ASP A 103 -15.04 5.84 11.53
N LYS A 104 -14.65 6.63 12.54
CA LYS A 104 -13.23 6.83 12.84
C LYS A 104 -12.55 5.50 13.18
N PRO A 105 -11.26 5.34 12.84
CA PRO A 105 -10.47 4.22 13.33
C PRO A 105 -10.52 4.15 14.85
N ARG A 106 -10.63 2.93 15.37
CA ARG A 106 -10.52 2.68 16.80
C ARG A 106 -9.08 2.90 17.24
N LEU A 107 -8.87 3.35 18.48
CA LEU A 107 -7.53 3.60 19.03
C LEU A 107 -6.61 2.38 18.86
N ARG A 108 -7.12 1.16 19.09
CA ARG A 108 -6.30 -0.04 18.90
C ARG A 108 -5.91 -0.27 17.45
N THR A 109 -6.80 -0.01 16.50
CA THR A 109 -6.52 -0.11 15.06
C THR A 109 -5.41 0.85 14.66
N ALA A 110 -5.51 2.13 15.06
CA ALA A 110 -4.47 3.12 14.76
C ALA A 110 -3.11 2.74 15.37
N LEU A 111 -3.11 2.18 16.59
CA LEU A 111 -1.87 1.68 17.20
C LEU A 111 -1.27 0.50 16.42
N GLU A 112 -2.08 -0.46 15.95
CA GLU A 112 -1.56 -1.57 15.15
C GLU A 112 -1.08 -1.11 13.76
N MET A 113 -1.71 -0.07 13.17
CA MET A 113 -1.19 0.56 11.95
C MET A 113 0.18 1.18 12.20
N LEU A 114 0.34 1.99 13.26
CA LEU A 114 1.61 2.60 13.66
C LEU A 114 2.72 1.55 13.82
N ARG A 115 2.45 0.49 14.58
CA ARG A 115 3.40 -0.61 14.80
C ARG A 115 3.75 -1.36 13.53
N THR A 116 2.73 -1.65 12.71
CA THR A 116 2.93 -2.36 11.44
C THR A 116 3.82 -1.56 10.51
N THR A 117 3.59 -0.26 10.39
CA THR A 117 4.39 0.61 9.54
C THR A 117 5.84 0.70 10.04
N GLN A 118 6.06 0.86 11.35
CA GLN A 118 7.41 0.85 11.94
C GLN A 118 8.15 -0.48 11.72
N GLU A 119 7.45 -1.60 11.87
CA GLU A 119 8.01 -2.93 11.59
C GLU A 119 8.44 -3.04 10.12
N ILE A 120 7.58 -2.64 9.18
CA ILE A 120 7.87 -2.71 7.74
C ILE A 120 9.04 -1.79 7.38
N GLU A 121 9.05 -0.56 7.89
CA GLU A 121 10.11 0.42 7.64
C GLU A 121 11.49 -0.12 8.05
N SER A 122 11.56 -0.80 9.21
CA SER A 122 12.80 -1.41 9.70
C SER A 122 13.30 -2.60 8.88
N ARG A 123 12.48 -3.10 7.93
CA ARG A 123 12.69 -4.32 7.16
C ARG A 123 12.63 -4.09 5.65
N LEU A 124 12.63 -2.85 5.17
CA LEU A 124 12.56 -2.55 3.73
C LEU A 124 13.69 -3.23 2.94
N GLN A 125 14.89 -3.35 3.52
CA GLN A 125 16.04 -4.07 2.98
C GLN A 125 15.86 -5.59 2.88
N GLU A 126 14.78 -6.16 3.42
CA GLU A 126 14.43 -7.57 3.28
C GLU A 126 13.49 -7.83 2.08
N VAL A 127 12.98 -6.78 1.44
CA VAL A 127 12.12 -6.92 0.25
C VAL A 127 12.94 -7.43 -0.93
N SER A 128 12.71 -8.68 -1.32
CA SER A 128 13.54 -9.42 -2.27
C SER A 128 12.81 -9.96 -3.49
N LEU A 129 11.47 -9.90 -3.51
CA LEU A 129 10.67 -10.24 -4.69
C LEU A 129 10.69 -9.10 -5.72
N PRO A 130 10.47 -9.36 -7.02
CA PRO A 130 10.21 -8.32 -8.01
C PRO A 130 9.08 -7.38 -7.59
N ILE A 131 9.26 -6.07 -7.72
CA ILE A 131 8.22 -5.10 -7.31
C ILE A 131 8.00 -3.98 -8.33
N ILE A 132 6.74 -3.57 -8.46
CA ILE A 132 6.36 -2.28 -9.02
C ILE A 132 5.66 -1.45 -7.94
N ILE A 133 6.14 -0.21 -7.78
CA ILE A 133 5.63 0.76 -6.82
C ILE A 133 5.04 1.93 -7.61
N LEU A 134 3.76 2.23 -7.37
CA LEU A 134 2.98 3.23 -8.09
C LEU A 134 2.48 4.24 -7.07
N HIS A 135 2.74 5.53 -7.25
CA HIS A 135 2.39 6.55 -6.26
C HIS A 135 2.07 7.90 -6.90
N GLY A 136 1.03 8.58 -6.43
CA GLY A 136 0.76 9.97 -6.81
C GLY A 136 1.71 10.94 -6.13
N GLU A 137 2.29 11.92 -6.83
CA GLU A 137 3.23 12.88 -6.24
C GLU A 137 2.56 13.89 -5.29
N ALA A 138 1.25 14.07 -5.40
CA ALA A 138 0.46 14.96 -4.56
C ALA A 138 -0.33 14.19 -3.47
N ASP A 139 0.04 12.94 -3.18
CA ASP A 139 -0.57 12.16 -2.12
C ASP A 139 -0.31 12.79 -0.74
N LEU A 140 -1.39 13.24 -0.10
CA LEU A 140 -1.39 13.83 1.25
C LEU A 140 -1.78 12.83 2.35
N VAL A 141 -2.13 11.59 1.98
CA VAL A 141 -2.51 10.51 2.89
C VAL A 141 -1.30 9.65 3.21
N THR A 142 -0.55 9.26 2.18
CA THR A 142 0.72 8.54 2.30
C THR A 142 1.79 9.32 1.55
N ASP A 143 2.84 9.71 2.25
CA ASP A 143 3.90 10.54 1.66
C ASP A 143 4.66 9.77 0.56
N PRO A 144 4.81 10.31 -0.67
CA PRO A 144 5.50 9.60 -1.76
C PRO A 144 6.97 9.26 -1.47
N GLY A 145 7.60 9.98 -0.54
CA GLY A 145 8.92 9.67 0.01
C GLY A 145 9.01 8.28 0.62
N VAL A 146 7.91 7.71 1.14
CA VAL A 146 7.90 6.32 1.64
C VAL A 146 8.12 5.31 0.51
N SER A 147 7.55 5.58 -0.67
CA SER A 147 7.75 4.74 -1.86
C SER A 147 9.15 4.88 -2.43
N LYS A 148 9.74 6.08 -2.36
CA LYS A 148 11.15 6.31 -2.72
C LYS A 148 12.07 5.54 -1.78
N ASP A 149 11.86 5.63 -0.47
CA ASP A 149 12.60 4.86 0.55
C ASP A 149 12.51 3.35 0.30
N LEU A 150 11.30 2.83 0.03
CA LEU A 150 11.11 1.42 -0.30
C LEU A 150 11.88 1.04 -1.57
N TYR A 151 11.78 1.84 -2.64
CA TYR A 151 12.51 1.60 -3.88
C TYR A 151 14.03 1.57 -3.64
N GLU A 152 14.57 2.55 -2.91
CA GLU A 152 16.00 2.64 -2.66
C GLU A 152 16.51 1.47 -1.81
N LYS A 153 15.81 1.16 -0.71
CA LYS A 153 16.25 0.18 0.29
C LYS A 153 15.97 -1.27 -0.10
N ALA A 154 14.95 -1.54 -0.93
CA ALA A 154 14.61 -2.91 -1.32
C ALA A 154 15.81 -3.65 -1.93
N LYS A 155 16.00 -4.91 -1.49
CA LYS A 155 17.12 -5.77 -1.87
C LYS A 155 17.02 -6.27 -3.31
N THR A 156 15.82 -6.42 -3.85
CA THR A 156 15.63 -6.82 -5.24
C THR A 156 16.29 -5.82 -6.20
N SER A 157 16.92 -6.33 -7.26
CA SER A 157 17.35 -5.53 -8.41
C SER A 157 16.21 -5.29 -9.40
N ASP A 158 15.22 -6.17 -9.40
CA ASP A 158 14.01 -6.05 -10.20
C ASP A 158 12.97 -5.22 -9.43
N LYS A 159 13.08 -3.91 -9.61
CA LYS A 159 12.21 -2.93 -8.97
C LYS A 159 11.94 -1.77 -9.90
N THR A 160 10.67 -1.37 -9.95
CA THR A 160 10.20 -0.22 -10.72
C THR A 160 9.47 0.74 -9.79
N LEU A 161 9.74 2.04 -9.93
CA LEU A 161 8.99 3.12 -9.27
C LEU A 161 8.37 4.02 -10.34
N ARG A 162 7.05 4.22 -10.25
CA ARG A 162 6.28 5.15 -11.08
C ARG A 162 5.65 6.20 -10.17
N LEU A 163 6.04 7.46 -10.40
CA LEU A 163 5.46 8.61 -9.75
C LEU A 163 4.54 9.35 -10.73
N TYR A 164 3.28 9.51 -10.35
CA TYR A 164 2.26 10.16 -11.16
C TYR A 164 2.14 11.62 -10.72
N LYS A 165 2.63 12.52 -11.58
CA LYS A 165 2.59 13.96 -11.33
C LYS A 165 1.16 14.41 -11.04
N ASP A 166 1.01 15.24 -10.01
CA ASP A 166 -0.26 15.76 -9.50
C ASP A 166 -1.26 14.69 -9.04
N GLY A 167 -0.89 13.40 -9.04
CA GLY A 167 -1.75 12.29 -8.62
C GLY A 167 -1.90 12.24 -7.11
N TYR A 168 -3.09 11.91 -6.63
CA TYR A 168 -3.45 11.85 -5.21
C TYR A 168 -3.25 10.43 -4.66
N HIS A 169 -3.86 10.07 -3.53
CA HIS A 169 -3.73 8.73 -2.93
C HIS A 169 -4.43 7.63 -3.73
N ALA A 170 -5.66 7.92 -4.19
CA ALA A 170 -6.54 6.99 -4.88
C ALA A 170 -6.24 6.94 -6.38
N ILE A 171 -4.99 6.65 -6.78
CA ILE A 171 -4.57 6.73 -8.19
C ILE A 171 -5.28 5.72 -9.13
N LEU A 172 -6.00 4.74 -8.60
CA LEU A 172 -6.76 3.77 -9.39
C LEU A 172 -8.25 4.11 -9.52
N GLU A 173 -8.77 4.99 -8.67
CA GLU A 173 -10.21 5.22 -8.57
C GLU A 173 -10.60 6.69 -8.34
N GLY A 174 -9.65 7.58 -8.09
CA GLY A 174 -9.87 8.97 -7.68
C GLY A 174 -9.20 10.03 -8.56
N GLU A 175 -8.56 9.64 -9.65
CA GLU A 175 -7.96 10.54 -10.66
C GLU A 175 -8.86 10.67 -11.91
N PRO A 176 -8.60 11.61 -12.84
CA PRO A 176 -9.18 11.58 -14.18
C PRO A 176 -8.98 10.22 -14.86
N ASP A 177 -9.92 9.82 -15.73
CA ASP A 177 -9.93 8.49 -16.34
C ASP A 177 -8.63 8.20 -17.10
N GLU A 178 -8.07 9.18 -17.80
CA GLU A 178 -6.79 9.03 -18.50
C GLU A 178 -5.63 8.72 -17.54
N GLY A 179 -5.67 9.32 -16.34
CA GLY A 179 -4.70 9.05 -15.28
C GLY A 179 -4.83 7.62 -14.76
N ILE A 180 -6.05 7.17 -14.49
CA ILE A 180 -6.33 5.80 -14.03
C ILE A 180 -5.91 4.78 -15.08
N PHE A 181 -6.28 4.97 -16.34
CA PHE A 181 -5.93 4.04 -17.42
C PHE A 181 -4.42 3.94 -17.59
N LYS A 182 -3.69 5.05 -17.46
CA LYS A 182 -2.23 5.01 -17.47
C LYS A 182 -1.64 4.16 -16.34
N VAL A 183 -2.17 4.28 -15.12
CA VAL A 183 -1.74 3.45 -13.97
C VAL A 183 -2.02 1.98 -14.25
N LEU A 184 -3.20 1.66 -14.79
CA LEU A 184 -3.58 0.29 -15.16
C LEU A 184 -2.69 -0.27 -16.27
N ASP A 185 -2.37 0.52 -17.29
CA ASP A 185 -1.48 0.12 -18.38
C ASP A 185 -0.06 -0.18 -17.87
N ASP A 186 0.46 0.62 -16.93
CA ASP A 186 1.75 0.37 -16.27
C ASP A 186 1.73 -0.95 -15.48
N ILE A 187 0.63 -1.24 -14.76
CA ILE A 187 0.45 -2.51 -14.02
C ILE A 187 0.39 -3.70 -14.97
N ILE A 188 -0.43 -3.63 -16.03
CA ILE A 188 -0.61 -4.70 -17.01
C ILE A 188 0.72 -4.96 -17.74
N SER A 189 1.39 -3.90 -18.21
CA SER A 189 2.68 -4.02 -18.87
C SER A 189 3.74 -4.67 -17.99
N TRP A 190 3.75 -4.34 -16.69
CA TRP A 190 4.64 -4.99 -15.73
C TRP A 190 4.26 -6.46 -15.54
N LEU A 191 2.98 -6.77 -15.37
CA LEU A 191 2.51 -8.16 -15.24
C LEU A 191 2.86 -9.01 -16.47
N ASP A 192 2.69 -8.49 -17.68
CA ASP A 192 3.02 -9.21 -18.93
C ASP A 192 4.51 -9.58 -19.00
N GLN A 193 5.38 -8.68 -18.55
CA GLN A 193 6.83 -8.92 -18.50
C GLN A 193 7.23 -10.01 -17.49
N HIS A 194 6.43 -10.22 -16.44
CA HIS A 194 6.74 -11.15 -15.34
C HIS A 194 5.89 -12.43 -15.35
N SER A 195 4.90 -12.51 -16.24
CA SER A 195 4.01 -13.66 -16.39
C SER A 195 4.43 -14.61 -17.51
N ALA A 196 5.29 -14.16 -18.42
CA ALA A 196 5.81 -15.01 -19.48
C ALA A 196 6.78 -16.06 -18.91
N LYS A 197 6.50 -17.35 -19.15
CA LYS A 197 7.46 -18.42 -18.88
C LYS A 197 8.65 -18.20 -19.81
N GLU A 198 9.87 -18.09 -19.29
CA GLU A 198 11.04 -18.37 -20.11
C GLU A 198 10.88 -19.78 -20.66
N ILE A 199 10.62 -19.90 -21.96
CA ILE A 199 10.76 -21.17 -22.66
C ILE A 199 12.27 -21.40 -22.71
N PRO A 200 12.80 -22.45 -22.06
CA PRO A 200 14.23 -22.71 -22.12
C PRO A 200 14.60 -22.89 -23.60
N SER A 201 15.54 -22.09 -24.08
CA SER A 201 16.15 -22.31 -25.39
C SER A 201 16.82 -23.68 -25.38
N SER A 202 16.27 -24.60 -26.17
CA SER A 202 16.80 -25.94 -26.44
C SER A 202 18.17 -25.91 -27.09
#